data_AF-A0A916D7I4-F1
#
_entry.id   AF-A0A916D7I4-F1
#
_cell.length_a   1.000
_cell.length_b   1.000
_cell.length_c   1.000
_cell.angle_alpha   90.00
_cell.angle_beta   90.00
_cell.angle_gamma   90.00
#
_symmetry.space_group_name_H-M   'P 1'
#
loop_
_entity.id
_entity.type
_entity.pdbx_description
1 polymer ?
#
loop_
_entity_poly.entity_id
_entity_poly.type
_entity_poly.pdbx_seq_one_letter_code
_entity_poly.pdbx_strand_id
1 'polypeptide(L)'
;MFHQSGGCCDGSAPMCFPEGEFYLGSSDVKLGEVAGVPFYMSKSQFEYWEHTHLTLDAISGNGGQFSLERPTGLRFIIRSRLYSDEEWSQLAPVEQCGSS
;
A
#
# COMPACT_ATOMS: atom_id res chain seq x y z
N MET A 1 6.51 -7.95 1.04
CA MET A 1 6.05 -6.76 0.30
C MET A 1 4.63 -6.43 0.68
N PHE A 2 4.25 -5.15 0.68
CA PHE A 2 2.85 -4.73 0.82
C PHE A 2 2.26 -4.38 -0.54
N HIS A 3 1.00 -4.74 -0.79
CA HIS A 3 0.23 -4.23 -1.92
C HIS A 3 -1.13 -3.73 -1.45
N GLN A 4 -1.44 -2.49 -1.83
CA GLN A 4 -2.72 -1.87 -1.54
C GLN A 4 -3.81 -2.39 -2.47
N SER A 5 -4.76 -3.12 -1.90
CA SER A 5 -5.90 -3.64 -2.65
C SER A 5 -6.97 -2.57 -2.91
N GLY A 6 -7.58 -2.62 -4.10
CA GLY A 6 -8.65 -1.71 -4.55
C GLY A 6 -10.04 -2.34 -4.60
N GLY A 7 -10.29 -3.42 -3.84
CA GLY A 7 -11.47 -4.28 -3.99
C GLY A 7 -12.68 -3.94 -3.11
N CYS A 8 -13.89 -4.20 -3.63
CA CYS A 8 -15.20 -3.85 -3.04
C CYS A 8 -15.66 -4.77 -1.88
N CYS A 9 -15.09 -5.97 -1.69
CA CYS A 9 -15.63 -6.94 -0.72
C CYS A 9 -14.84 -7.10 0.59
N ASP A 10 -13.54 -6.78 0.64
CA ASP A 10 -12.72 -6.83 1.88
C ASP A 10 -12.09 -5.47 2.25
N GLY A 11 -12.52 -4.42 1.56
CA GLY A 11 -12.09 -3.05 1.79
C GLY A 11 -10.68 -2.78 1.30
N SER A 12 -10.35 -1.50 1.31
CA SER A 12 -9.05 -0.89 1.00
C SER A 12 -7.93 -1.31 1.99
N ALA A 13 -7.91 -2.56 2.43
CA ALA A 13 -6.88 -3.05 3.32
C ALA A 13 -5.61 -3.39 2.51
N PRO A 14 -4.43 -2.97 2.99
CA PRO A 14 -3.17 -3.40 2.43
C PRO A 14 -2.92 -4.87 2.80
N MET A 15 -2.42 -5.65 1.85
CA MET A 15 -2.03 -7.04 2.09
C MET A 15 -0.51 -7.14 2.14
N CYS A 16 0.02 -7.96 3.05
CA CYS A 16 1.43 -8.27 3.18
C CYS A 16 1.71 -9.66 2.61
N PHE A 17 2.54 -9.74 1.58
CA PHE A 17 2.96 -10.98 0.92
C PHE A 17 4.44 -11.27 1.17
N PRO A 18 4.88 -12.54 1.07
CA PRO A 18 6.30 -12.83 0.88
C PRO A 18 6.87 -12.05 -0.31
N GLU A 19 8.16 -11.76 -0.26
CA GLU A 19 8.82 -11.05 -1.34
C GLU A 19 8.76 -11.85 -2.65
N GLY A 20 8.31 -11.20 -3.73
CA GLY A 20 8.20 -11.81 -5.05
C GLY A 20 6.96 -12.70 -5.28
N GLU A 21 6.12 -12.95 -4.27
CA GLU A 21 4.93 -13.79 -4.42
C GLU A 21 3.72 -13.06 -5.02
N PHE A 22 3.71 -11.73 -4.99
CA PHE A 22 2.72 -10.93 -5.70
C PHE A 22 3.33 -10.37 -6.99
N TYR A 23 2.69 -10.66 -8.11
CA TYR A 23 3.13 -10.18 -9.42
C TYR A 23 2.84 -8.69 -9.59
N LEU A 24 3.90 -7.89 -9.69
CA LEU A 24 3.82 -6.46 -10.02
C LEU A 24 3.88 -6.27 -11.54
N GLY A 25 2.95 -5.48 -12.08
CA GLY A 25 2.93 -5.11 -13.49
C GLY A 25 3.42 -3.68 -13.74
N SER A 26 3.49 -3.29 -15.00
CA SER A 26 3.79 -1.90 -15.42
C SER A 26 2.72 -0.87 -14.99
N SER A 27 1.60 -1.37 -14.50
CA SER A 27 0.49 -0.59 -13.94
C SER A 27 0.56 -0.46 -12.42
N ASP A 28 1.63 -0.93 -11.77
CA ASP A 28 1.88 -0.72 -10.35
C ASP A 28 2.97 0.32 -10.13
N VAL A 29 2.92 0.98 -8.98
CA VAL A 29 3.92 1.94 -8.51
C VAL A 29 4.37 1.57 -7.09
N LYS A 30 5.66 1.76 -6.79
CA LYS A 30 6.21 1.69 -5.44
C LYS A 30 6.06 3.06 -4.80
N LEU A 31 5.30 3.12 -3.70
CA LEU A 31 5.10 4.35 -2.94
C LEU A 31 6.29 4.67 -2.01
N GLY A 32 6.99 3.63 -1.56
CA GLY A 32 8.09 3.73 -0.61
C GLY A 32 8.28 2.42 0.13
N GLU A 33 8.81 2.51 1.35
CA GLU A 33 9.10 1.37 2.21
C GLU A 33 8.60 1.61 3.64
N VAL A 34 8.07 0.56 4.27
CA VAL A 34 7.69 0.55 5.68
C VAL A 34 8.51 -0.53 6.38
N ALA A 35 9.34 -0.13 7.34
CA ALA A 35 10.26 -1.04 8.04
C ALA A 35 11.14 -1.87 7.08
N GLY A 36 11.60 -1.27 5.98
CA GLY A 36 12.42 -1.93 4.95
C GLY A 36 11.62 -2.86 4.02
N VAL A 37 10.29 -2.91 4.13
CA VAL A 37 9.41 -3.69 3.25
C VAL A 37 8.77 -2.74 2.23
N PRO A 38 8.91 -3.02 0.92
CA PRO A 38 8.36 -2.14 -0.11
C PRO A 38 6.82 -2.18 -0.14
N PHE A 39 6.22 -1.02 -0.37
CA PHE A 39 4.78 -0.81 -0.42
C PHE A 39 4.34 -0.37 -1.82
N TYR A 40 3.43 -1.12 -2.42
CA TYR A 40 2.97 -0.94 -3.79
C TYR A 40 1.48 -0.63 -3.87
N MET A 41 1.07 -0.02 -4.97
CA MET A 41 -0.32 0.30 -5.29
C MET A 41 -0.47 0.32 -6.82
N SER A 42 -1.68 0.04 -7.33
CA SER A 42 -1.94 0.27 -8.75
C SER A 42 -1.88 1.77 -9.08
N LYS A 43 -1.38 2.12 -10.26
CA LYS A 43 -1.26 3.51 -10.73
C LYS A 43 -2.59 4.27 -10.65
N SER A 44 -3.69 3.63 -11.05
CA SER A 44 -5.04 4.22 -10.98
C SER A 44 -5.50 4.53 -9.56
N GLN A 45 -5.15 3.67 -8.58
CA GLN A 45 -5.44 3.95 -7.17
C GLN A 45 -4.53 5.06 -6.66
N PHE A 46 -3.26 5.09 -7.09
CA PHE A 46 -2.33 6.14 -6.71
C PHE A 46 -2.80 7.50 -7.21
N GLU A 47 -3.21 7.65 -8.47
CA GLU A 47 -3.74 8.91 -9.01
C GLU A 47 -4.94 9.43 -8.20
N TYR A 48 -5.75 8.54 -7.64
CA TYR A 48 -6.87 8.92 -6.78
C TYR A 48 -6.44 9.32 -5.36
N TRP A 49 -5.32 8.82 -4.84
CA TRP A 49 -4.85 9.04 -3.47
C TRP A 49 -3.58 9.86 -3.36
N GLU A 50 -2.99 10.31 -4.47
CA GLU A 50 -1.66 10.92 -4.48
C GLU A 50 -1.58 12.07 -3.48
N HIS A 51 -2.62 12.89 -3.40
CA HIS A 51 -2.78 14.01 -2.49
C HIS A 51 -3.02 13.66 -1.00
N THR A 52 -2.82 12.39 -0.60
CA THR A 52 -3.05 11.92 0.77
C THR A 52 -1.80 11.32 1.42
N HIS A 53 -1.57 11.69 2.67
CA HIS A 53 -0.65 11.00 3.56
C HIS A 53 -1.29 9.68 4.00
N LEU A 54 -0.63 8.57 3.67
CA LEU A 54 -1.08 7.22 4.03
C LEU A 54 -0.30 6.72 5.24
N THR A 55 -1.02 6.34 6.30
CA THR A 55 -0.44 5.67 7.47
C THR A 55 -0.85 4.21 7.46
N LEU A 56 0.15 3.32 7.39
CA LEU A 56 -0.03 1.89 7.58
C LEU A 56 -0.07 1.56 9.08
N ASP A 57 -1.16 0.95 9.53
CA ASP A 57 -1.40 0.60 10.92
C ASP A 57 -1.74 -0.88 11.05
N ALA A 58 -1.43 -1.49 12.19
CA ALA A 58 -1.69 -2.89 12.49
C ALA A 58 -2.61 -2.98 13.72
N ILE A 59 -3.82 -3.45 13.51
CA ILE A 59 -4.86 -3.51 14.54
C ILE A 59 -5.32 -4.95 14.75
N SER A 60 -5.92 -5.24 15.90
CA SER A 60 -6.58 -6.53 16.13
C SER A 60 -7.68 -6.79 15.10
N GLY A 61 -7.71 -7.98 14.53
CA GLY A 61 -8.72 -8.38 13.56
C GLY A 61 -8.25 -9.49 12.63
N ASN A 62 -9.11 -9.88 11.71
CA ASN A 62 -8.78 -10.88 10.70
C ASN A 62 -8.12 -10.20 9.50
N GLY A 63 -6.84 -10.50 9.27
CA GLY A 63 -6.13 -10.11 8.04
C GLY A 63 -6.71 -10.77 6.79
N GLY A 64 -6.35 -10.22 5.63
CA GLY A 64 -6.73 -10.77 4.33
C GLY A 64 -6.34 -12.25 4.20
N GLN A 65 -7.11 -13.04 3.44
CA GLN A 65 -6.92 -14.49 3.34
C GLN A 65 -5.47 -14.91 3.00
N PHE A 66 -4.80 -14.12 2.16
CA PHE A 66 -3.44 -14.37 1.67
C PHE A 66 -2.37 -13.51 2.35
N SER A 67 -2.75 -12.76 3.39
CA SER A 67 -1.86 -11.81 4.05
C SER A 67 -1.07 -12.47 5.18
N LEU A 68 0.23 -12.19 5.27
CA LEU A 68 1.17 -12.84 6.19
C LEU A 68 0.83 -12.65 7.67
N GLU A 69 0.16 -11.56 8.04
CA GLU A 69 -0.23 -11.28 9.42
C GLU A 69 -1.47 -12.05 9.86
N ARG A 70 -2.19 -12.71 8.95
CA ARG A 70 -3.44 -13.42 9.27
C ARG A 70 -3.34 -14.38 10.47
N PRO A 71 -2.30 -15.24 10.65
CA PRO A 71 -2.20 -16.11 11.82
C PRO A 71 -1.87 -15.40 13.13
N THR A 72 -1.58 -14.09 13.11
CA THR A 72 -1.23 -13.31 14.31
C THR A 72 -2.43 -12.74 15.04
N GLY A 73 -3.64 -12.82 14.45
CA GLY A 73 -4.84 -12.14 14.98
C GLY A 73 -4.83 -10.63 14.77
N LEU A 74 -3.93 -10.14 13.90
CA LEU A 74 -3.87 -8.76 13.44
C LEU A 74 -4.34 -8.64 11.99
N ARG A 75 -4.62 -7.40 11.60
CA ARG A 75 -4.82 -6.99 10.21
C ARG A 75 -4.19 -5.63 9.98
N PHE A 76 -3.72 -5.40 8.76
CA PHE A 76 -3.29 -4.07 8.37
C PHE A 76 -4.48 -3.21 7.91
N ILE A 77 -4.38 -1.91 8.16
CA ILE A 77 -5.29 -0.88 7.63
C ILE A 77 -4.49 0.32 7.13
N ILE A 78 -5.08 1.06 6.19
CA ILE A 78 -4.61 2.39 5.82
C ILE A 78 -5.51 3.43 6.47
N ARG A 79 -4.89 4.41 7.13
CA ARG A 79 -5.52 5.68 7.50
C ARG A 79 -5.00 6.73 6.55
N SER A 80 -5.89 7.58 6.04
CA SER A 80 -5.51 8.67 5.14
C SER A 80 -5.88 10.02 5.73
N ARG A 81 -5.07 11.02 5.41
CA ARG A 81 -5.40 12.44 5.55
C ARG A 81 -4.85 13.18 4.35
N LEU A 82 -5.39 14.36 4.06
CA LEU A 82 -4.78 15.24 3.06
C LEU A 82 -3.37 15.64 3.52
N TYR A 83 -2.46 15.76 2.56
CA TYR A 83 -1.23 16.51 2.81
C TYR A 83 -1.58 17.99 3.03
N SER A 84 -0.76 18.65 3.84
CA SER A 84 -0.67 20.12 3.79
C SER A 84 0.05 20.57 2.52
N ASP A 85 -0.13 21.84 2.13
CA ASP A 85 0.55 22.40 0.96
C ASP A 85 2.08 22.29 1.06
N GLU A 86 2.62 22.45 2.26
CA GLU A 86 4.06 22.29 2.52
C GLU A 86 4.52 20.85 2.29
N GLU A 87 3.83 19.86 2.89
CA GLU A 87 4.13 18.44 2.69
C GLU A 87 4.02 18.06 1.21
N TRP A 88 2.97 18.51 0.53
CA TRP A 88 2.73 18.23 -0.88
C TRP A 88 3.87 18.73 -1.77
N SER A 89 4.41 19.92 -1.47
CA SER A 89 5.50 20.53 -2.24
C SER A 89 6.84 19.80 -2.12
N GLN A 90 6.99 18.91 -1.13
CA GLN A 90 8.24 18.22 -0.82
C GLN A 90 8.24 16.74 -1.24
N LEU A 91 7.13 16.23 -1.79
CA LEU A 91 7.03 14.82 -2.15
C LEU A 91 7.90 14.50 -3.38
N ALA A 92 8.59 13.36 -3.29
CA ALA A 92 9.26 12.77 -4.44
C ALA A 92 8.23 11.99 -5.30
N PRO A 93 8.45 11.88 -6.62
CA PRO A 93 7.65 10.98 -7.46
C PRO A 93 7.75 9.53 -7.00
N VAL A 94 6.68 8.77 -7.19
CA VAL A 94 6.67 7.31 -6.99
C VAL A 94 7.49 6.59 -8.07
N GLU A 95 8.02 5.41 -7.74
CA GLU A 95 8.78 4.59 -8.69
C GLU A 95 7.82 3.71 -9.51
N GLN A 96 7.93 3.74 -10.85
CA GLN A 96 7.09 2.92 -11.72
C GLN A 96 7.65 1.50 -11.86
N CYS A 97 6.83 0.49 -11.55
CA CYS A 97 7.20 -0.91 -11.74
C CYS A 97 7.35 -1.26 -13.22
N GLY A 98 8.21 -2.23 -13.56
CA GLY A 98 8.34 -2.75 -14.92
C GLY A 98 9.03 -1.81 -15.92
N SER A 99 9.66 -0.74 -15.44
CA SER A 99 10.52 0.14 -16.25
C SER A 99 11.88 -0.54 -16.45
N SER A 100 11.96 -1.53 -17.36
CA SER A 100 13.21 -2.14 -17.84
C SER A 100 13.32 -1.98 -19.34
#